data_AF-A0A3L7UYR4-F1
#
_entry.id   AF-A0A3L7UYR4-F1
#
_cell.length_a   1.000
_cell.length_b   1.000
_cell.length_c   1.000
_cell.angle_alpha   90.00
_cell.angle_beta   90.00
_cell.angle_gamma   90.00
#
_symmetry.space_group_name_H-M   'P 1'
#
loop_
_entity.id
_entity.type
_entity.pdbx_description
1 polymer ?
#
loop_
_entity_poly.entity_id
_entity_poly.type
_entity_poly.pdbx_seq_one_letter_code
_entity_poly.pdbx_strand_id
1 'polypeptide(L)'
;MALAAAIYLYALTPVDLVVMRHNVSRILAGDSAPSVQISVHPIDVEGLRELRPLMDCSDELVREGVKALLARRESEMAAEDQRTANLYSTWEDLTAVQFANEALLHELNSDRDRFKPYGGDPTKRQGAWDRFRKYAYQWY
;
A
#
# COMPACT_ATOMS: atom_id res chain seq x y z
N MET A 1 -20.00 -23.63 18.54
CA MET A 1 -19.80 -22.23 18.95
C MET A 1 -18.40 -21.72 18.62
N ALA A 2 -17.31 -22.36 19.08
CA ALA A 2 -15.94 -21.89 18.80
C ALA A 2 -15.58 -21.85 17.30
N LEU A 3 -15.98 -22.85 16.50
CA LEU A 3 -15.72 -22.88 15.06
C LEU A 3 -16.46 -21.75 14.32
N ALA A 4 -17.73 -21.52 14.65
CA ALA A 4 -18.51 -20.42 14.06
C ALA A 4 -17.94 -19.06 14.44
N ALA A 5 -17.49 -18.89 15.69
CA ALA A 5 -16.80 -17.68 16.13
C ALA A 5 -15.44 -17.50 15.43
N ALA A 6 -14.68 -18.57 15.20
CA ALA A 6 -13.40 -18.51 14.48
C ALA A 6 -13.59 -18.17 12.99
N ILE A 7 -14.60 -18.75 12.33
CA ILE A 7 -14.98 -18.40 10.95
C ILE A 7 -15.48 -16.97 10.88
N TYR A 8 -16.29 -16.54 11.84
CA TYR A 8 -16.81 -15.18 11.92
C TYR A 8 -15.69 -14.16 12.15
N LEU A 9 -14.75 -14.45 13.06
CA LEU A 9 -13.55 -13.65 13.26
C LEU A 9 -12.70 -13.65 12.00
N TYR A 10 -12.40 -14.79 11.38
CA TYR A 10 -11.64 -14.83 10.14
C TYR A 10 -12.30 -14.06 8.98
N ALA A 11 -13.63 -14.09 8.89
CA ALA A 11 -14.39 -13.34 7.90
C ALA A 11 -14.46 -11.84 8.17
N LEU A 12 -14.32 -11.42 9.43
CA LEU A 12 -14.39 -10.01 9.85
C LEU A 12 -13.04 -9.36 10.11
N THR A 13 -12.02 -10.14 10.48
CA THR A 13 -10.67 -9.63 10.69
C THR A 13 -9.96 -9.69 9.35
N PRO A 14 -9.52 -8.55 8.80
CA PRO A 14 -8.61 -8.55 7.66
C PRO A 14 -7.28 -9.13 8.15
N VAL A 15 -7.11 -10.45 8.05
CA VAL A 15 -5.87 -11.15 8.43
C VAL A 15 -4.69 -10.52 7.72
N ASP A 16 -4.89 -10.09 6.48
CA ASP A 16 -3.92 -9.37 5.67
C ASP A 16 -3.42 -8.08 6.34
N LEU A 17 -4.31 -7.33 7.02
CA LEU A 17 -3.93 -6.13 7.75
C LEU A 17 -3.02 -6.43 8.94
N VAL A 18 -3.35 -7.48 9.70
CA VAL A 18 -2.56 -7.89 10.88
C VAL A 18 -1.18 -8.38 10.44
N VAL A 19 -1.14 -9.17 9.36
CA VAL A 19 0.12 -9.65 8.77
C VAL A 19 0.94 -8.47 8.24
N MET A 20 0.33 -7.53 7.53
CA MET A 20 1.01 -6.34 7.03
C MET A 20 1.60 -5.49 8.17
N ARG A 21 0.81 -5.22 9.21
CA ARG A 21 1.29 -4.52 10.43
C ARG A 21 2.49 -5.20 11.06
N HIS A 22 2.41 -6.52 11.22
CA HIS A 22 3.49 -7.29 11.81
C HIS A 22 4.75 -7.24 10.96
N ASN A 23 4.61 -7.36 9.64
CA ASN A 23 5.72 -7.28 8.69
C ASN A 23 6.38 -5.90 8.70
N VAL A 24 5.60 -4.83 8.69
CA VAL A 24 6.09 -3.46 8.80
C VAL A 24 6.89 -3.31 10.10
N SER A 25 6.37 -3.80 11.23
CA SER A 25 7.10 -3.76 12.50
C SER A 25 8.43 -4.51 12.45
N ARG A 26 8.50 -5.66 11.76
CA ARG A 26 9.75 -6.42 11.59
C ARG A 26 10.77 -5.68 10.73
N ILE A 27 10.32 -5.10 9.62
CA ILE A 27 11.16 -4.29 8.73
C ILE A 27 11.73 -3.08 9.48
N LEU A 28 10.90 -2.39 10.28
CA LEU A 28 11.36 -1.29 11.13
C LEU A 28 12.36 -1.75 12.21
N ALA A 29 12.26 -2.99 12.67
CA ALA A 29 13.23 -3.60 13.59
C ALA A 29 14.52 -4.08 12.90
N GLY A 30 14.66 -3.88 11.58
CA GLY A 30 15.85 -4.21 10.80
C GLY A 30 15.79 -5.57 10.09
N ASP A 31 14.67 -6.29 10.20
CA ASP A 31 14.46 -7.54 9.47
C ASP A 31 13.76 -7.23 8.13
N SER A 32 14.56 -7.09 7.07
CA SER A 32 14.05 -6.74 5.74
C SER A 32 13.42 -7.92 4.99
N ALA A 33 13.48 -9.16 5.50
CA ALA A 33 12.93 -10.33 4.80
C ALA A 33 11.43 -10.20 4.41
N PRO A 34 10.54 -9.63 5.24
CA PRO A 34 9.14 -9.44 4.89
C PRO A 34 8.90 -8.45 3.75
N SER A 35 9.91 -7.69 3.31
CA SER A 35 9.77 -6.75 2.19
C SER A 35 9.44 -7.45 0.87
N VAL A 36 9.72 -8.76 0.74
CA VAL A 36 9.33 -9.56 -0.43
C VAL A 36 7.82 -9.60 -0.60
N GLN A 37 7.05 -9.66 0.49
CA GLN A 37 5.59 -9.69 0.40
C GLN A 37 5.03 -8.37 -0.15
N ILE A 38 5.65 -7.24 0.23
CA ILE A 38 5.32 -5.89 -0.29
C ILE A 38 5.63 -5.80 -1.79
N SER A 39 6.66 -6.50 -2.28
CA SER A 39 7.12 -6.38 -3.66
C SER A 39 6.35 -7.26 -4.67
N VAL A 40 5.70 -8.33 -4.19
CA VAL A 40 5.05 -9.35 -5.04
C VAL A 40 3.52 -9.34 -4.96
N HIS A 41 2.93 -8.94 -3.85
CA HIS A 41 1.48 -8.99 -3.67
C HIS A 41 0.82 -7.64 -4.02
N PRO A 42 -0.34 -7.64 -4.69
CA PRO A 42 -1.21 -6.48 -4.71
C PRO A 42 -1.54 -6.05 -3.27
N ILE A 43 -1.52 -4.75 -3.02
CA ILE A 43 -1.78 -4.19 -1.69
C ILE A 43 -3.07 -3.39 -1.78
N ASP A 44 -4.02 -3.72 -0.90
CA ASP A 44 -5.28 -3.01 -0.76
C ASP A 44 -5.09 -1.64 -0.09
N VAL A 45 -6.17 -0.88 -0.02
CA VAL A 45 -6.18 0.48 0.53
C VAL A 45 -5.72 0.49 1.99
N GLU A 46 -6.20 -0.47 2.78
CA GLU A 46 -5.87 -0.66 4.18
C GLU A 46 -4.39 -1.02 4.37
N GLY A 47 -3.87 -1.97 3.58
CA GLY A 47 -2.47 -2.36 3.59
C GLY A 47 -1.53 -1.23 3.20
N LEU A 48 -1.94 -0.36 2.27
CA LEU A 48 -1.16 0.83 1.90
C LEU A 48 -1.01 1.83 3.05
N ARG A 49 -2.04 2.00 3.90
CA ARG A 49 -1.95 2.83 5.10
C ARG A 49 -0.89 2.31 6.06
N GLU A 50 -0.78 0.99 6.20
CA GLU A 50 0.20 0.37 7.10
C GLU A 50 1.64 0.55 6.62
N LEU A 51 1.89 0.84 5.34
CA LEU A 51 3.24 1.08 4.81
C LEU A 51 3.80 2.45 5.17
N ARG A 52 2.99 3.40 5.63
CA ARG A 52 3.39 4.79 5.90
C ARG A 52 4.63 4.92 6.81
N PRO A 53 4.81 4.12 7.88
CA PRO A 53 6.03 4.17 8.69
C PRO A 53 7.30 3.81 7.92
N LEU A 54 7.22 2.98 6.88
CA LEU A 54 8.38 2.55 6.10
C LEU A 54 8.97 3.65 5.22
N MET A 55 8.25 4.76 4.98
CA MET A 55 8.81 5.94 4.30
C MET A 55 9.95 6.61 5.07
N ASP A 56 10.16 6.26 6.34
CA ASP A 56 11.28 6.74 7.17
C ASP A 56 12.14 5.59 7.72
N CYS A 57 11.98 4.37 7.20
CA CYS A 57 12.81 3.24 7.66
C CYS A 57 14.29 3.46 7.33
N SER A 58 15.18 2.85 8.11
CA SER A 58 16.64 2.99 7.96
C SER A 58 17.15 2.41 6.63
N ASP A 59 16.56 1.31 6.18
CA ASP A 59 16.89 0.65 4.92
C ASP A 59 16.47 1.53 3.73
N GLU A 60 17.46 2.09 3.03
CA GLU A 60 17.21 3.00 1.91
C GLU A 60 16.44 2.36 0.76
N LEU A 61 16.68 1.09 0.47
CA LEU A 61 16.03 0.41 -0.65
C LEU A 61 14.55 0.19 -0.34
N VAL A 62 14.23 -0.17 0.90
CA VAL A 62 12.84 -0.26 1.37
C VAL A 62 12.19 1.11 1.38
N ARG A 63 12.84 2.10 1.99
CA ARG A 63 12.32 3.45 2.15
C ARG A 63 11.94 4.10 0.83
N GLU A 64 12.87 4.10 -0.12
CA GLU A 64 12.67 4.73 -1.42
C GLU A 64 11.71 3.90 -2.31
N GLY A 65 11.71 2.58 -2.15
CA GLY A 65 10.73 1.70 -2.80
C GLY A 65 9.29 1.97 -2.36
N VAL A 66 9.06 2.11 -1.05
CA VAL A 66 7.73 2.40 -0.49
C VAL A 66 7.25 3.79 -0.92
N LYS A 67 8.12 4.82 -0.88
CA LYS A 67 7.76 6.14 -1.40
C LYS A 67 7.35 6.09 -2.88
N ALA A 68 8.08 5.34 -3.69
CA ALA A 68 7.75 5.16 -5.10
C ALA A 68 6.40 4.43 -5.30
N LEU A 69 6.12 3.40 -4.49
CA LEU A 69 4.86 2.67 -4.52
C LEU A 69 3.67 3.57 -4.15
N LEU A 70 3.78 4.36 -3.08
CA LEU A 70 2.71 5.28 -2.66
C LEU A 70 2.45 6.38 -3.69
N ALA A 71 3.52 6.96 -4.25
CA ALA A 71 3.41 7.94 -5.35
C ALA A 71 2.75 7.35 -6.60
N ARG A 72 2.99 6.06 -6.88
CA ARG A 72 2.36 5.35 -7.99
C ARG A 72 0.87 5.18 -7.73
N ARG A 73 0.49 4.75 -6.53
CA ARG A 73 -0.93 4.56 -6.19
C ARG A 73 -1.72 5.87 -6.18
N GLU A 74 -1.15 6.97 -5.67
CA GLU A 74 -1.75 8.30 -5.78
C GLU A 74 -2.08 8.65 -7.25
N SER A 75 -1.14 8.37 -8.17
CA SER A 75 -1.33 8.62 -9.62
C SER A 75 -2.40 7.71 -10.23
N GLU A 76 -2.45 6.43 -9.84
CA GLU A 76 -3.45 5.47 -10.31
C GLU A 76 -4.86 5.84 -9.83
N MET A 77 -5.02 6.22 -8.56
CA MET A 77 -6.30 6.67 -8.00
C MET A 77 -6.82 7.93 -8.69
N ALA A 78 -5.94 8.91 -8.93
CA ALA A 78 -6.33 10.12 -9.66
C ALA A 78 -6.81 9.83 -11.10
N ALA A 79 -6.26 8.80 -11.74
CA ALA A 79 -6.70 8.35 -13.06
C ALA A 79 -7.97 7.49 -13.00
N GLU A 80 -8.14 6.67 -11.96
CA GLU A 80 -9.33 5.86 -11.69
C GLU A 80 -10.56 6.75 -11.42
N ASP A 81 -10.44 7.82 -10.64
CA ASP A 81 -11.54 8.76 -10.39
C ASP A 81 -12.08 9.37 -11.70
N GLN A 82 -11.19 9.74 -12.63
CA GLN A 82 -11.58 10.26 -13.94
C GLN A 82 -12.29 9.21 -14.82
N ARG A 83 -11.97 7.92 -14.63
CA ARG A 83 -12.53 6.82 -15.42
C ARG A 83 -13.87 6.32 -14.85
N THR A 84 -13.95 6.23 -13.54
CA THR A 84 -15.10 5.72 -12.76
C THR A 84 -16.31 6.62 -12.91
N ALA A 85 -16.09 7.95 -13.07
CA ALA A 85 -17.14 8.91 -13.41
C ALA A 85 -17.97 8.53 -14.66
N ASN A 86 -17.45 7.65 -15.53
CA ASN A 86 -18.08 7.28 -16.80
C ASN A 86 -18.66 5.85 -16.85
N LEU A 87 -18.47 4.98 -15.84
CA LEU A 87 -18.61 3.53 -16.05
C LEU A 87 -19.48 2.73 -15.05
N TYR A 88 -19.80 3.23 -13.86
CA TYR A 88 -20.54 2.44 -12.87
C TYR A 88 -22.04 2.73 -12.83
N SER A 89 -22.84 1.66 -12.75
CA SER A 89 -24.30 1.66 -12.87
C SER A 89 -25.04 1.29 -11.58
N THR A 90 -24.37 1.14 -10.42
CA THR A 90 -25.02 0.82 -9.13
C THR A 90 -24.37 1.57 -7.97
N TRP A 91 -25.22 2.14 -7.10
CA TRP A 91 -24.87 3.12 -6.06
C TRP A 91 -24.14 2.55 -4.83
N GLU A 92 -24.41 1.29 -4.46
CA GLU A 92 -23.84 0.65 -3.26
C GLU A 92 -22.36 0.29 -3.41
N ASP A 93 -21.96 -0.28 -4.55
CA ASP A 93 -20.55 -0.63 -4.83
C ASP A 93 -19.66 0.61 -5.00
N LEU A 94 -20.24 1.72 -5.45
CA LEU A 94 -19.53 3.00 -5.59
C LEU A 94 -19.14 3.58 -4.23
N THR A 95 -20.06 3.58 -3.26
CA THR A 95 -19.86 4.33 -2.01
C THR A 95 -18.76 3.75 -1.14
N ALA A 96 -18.72 2.44 -0.91
CA ALA A 96 -17.71 1.83 -0.03
C ALA A 96 -16.27 1.99 -0.58
N VAL A 97 -16.10 1.77 -1.88
CA VAL A 97 -14.79 1.93 -2.56
C VAL A 97 -14.38 3.40 -2.60
N GLN A 98 -15.31 4.31 -2.87
CA GLN A 98 -15.04 5.76 -2.86
C GLN A 98 -14.62 6.24 -1.48
N PHE A 99 -15.33 5.86 -0.41
CA PHE A 99 -14.96 6.28 0.95
C PHE A 99 -13.58 5.78 1.39
N ALA A 100 -13.24 4.53 1.10
CA ALA A 100 -11.93 3.98 1.43
C ALA A 100 -10.81 4.70 0.66
N ASN A 101 -11.01 4.94 -0.64
CA ASN A 101 -10.08 5.66 -1.50
C ASN A 101 -9.94 7.14 -1.11
N GLU A 102 -11.03 7.84 -0.83
CA GLU A 102 -11.02 9.24 -0.39
C GLU A 102 -10.26 9.40 0.92
N ALA A 103 -10.50 8.52 1.89
CA ALA A 103 -9.79 8.55 3.16
C ALA A 103 -8.28 8.28 2.97
N LEU A 104 -7.90 7.32 2.13
CA LEU A 104 -6.49 7.09 1.81
C LEU A 104 -5.88 8.26 1.04
N LEU A 105 -6.57 8.85 0.06
CA LEU A 105 -6.10 10.03 -0.66
C LEU A 105 -5.91 11.22 0.28
N HIS A 106 -6.81 11.41 1.24
CA HIS A 106 -6.66 12.44 2.26
C HIS A 106 -5.38 12.23 3.09
N GLU A 107 -5.13 11.00 3.52
CA GLU A 107 -3.91 10.64 4.23
C GLU A 107 -2.64 10.79 3.37
N LEU A 108 -2.66 10.33 2.12
CA LEU A 108 -1.53 10.46 1.19
C LEU A 108 -1.24 11.93 0.88
N ASN A 109 -2.26 12.76 0.77
CA ASN A 109 -2.09 14.21 0.60
C ASN A 109 -1.39 14.85 1.81
N SER A 110 -1.67 14.38 3.03
CA SER A 110 -0.97 14.84 4.24
C SER A 110 0.51 14.44 4.26
N ASP A 111 0.86 13.32 3.60
CA ASP A 111 2.22 12.80 3.51
C ASP A 111 2.93 13.15 2.19
N ARG A 112 2.30 13.96 1.34
CA ARG A 112 2.72 14.14 -0.05
C ARG A 112 4.16 14.59 -0.20
N ASP A 113 4.62 15.46 0.70
CA ASP A 113 6.00 15.95 0.69
C ASP A 113 7.04 14.85 0.91
N ARG A 114 6.69 13.74 1.58
CA ARG A 114 7.59 12.60 1.88
C ARG A 114 7.91 11.78 0.64
N PHE A 115 7.02 11.76 -0.36
CA PHE A 115 7.19 11.02 -1.62
C PHE A 115 7.10 11.87 -2.89
N LYS A 116 6.96 13.20 -2.73
CA LYS A 116 6.94 14.20 -3.82
C LYS A 116 7.99 14.02 -4.91
N PRO A 117 9.25 13.64 -4.61
CA PRO A 117 10.26 13.43 -5.64
C PRO A 117 9.91 12.34 -6.68
N TYR A 118 8.94 11.48 -6.37
CA TYR A 118 8.47 10.40 -7.23
C TYR A 118 7.12 10.70 -7.91
N GLY A 119 6.36 11.69 -7.43
CA GLY A 119 5.06 12.05 -8.02
C GLY A 119 5.19 12.61 -9.44
N GLY A 120 6.15 13.52 -9.66
CA GLY A 120 6.34 14.21 -10.94
C GLY A 120 7.25 13.52 -11.96
N ASP A 121 7.94 12.43 -11.60
CA ASP A 121 8.90 11.74 -12.46
C ASP A 121 8.60 10.22 -12.51
N PRO A 122 7.85 9.78 -13.54
CA PRO A 122 7.51 8.36 -13.72
C PRO A 122 8.73 7.45 -13.85
N THR A 123 9.82 7.92 -14.47
CA THR A 123 11.05 7.15 -14.68
C THR A 123 11.77 6.93 -13.35
N LYS A 124 11.91 7.99 -12.56
CA LYS A 124 12.51 7.91 -11.22
C LYS A 124 11.70 7.02 -10.29
N ARG A 125 10.36 7.14 -10.34
CA ARG A 125 9.42 6.29 -9.60
C ARG A 125 9.58 4.82 -9.98
N GLN A 126 9.53 4.51 -11.27
CA GLN A 126 9.69 3.13 -11.74
C GLN A 126 11.07 2.57 -11.38
N GLY A 127 12.13 3.36 -11.54
CA GLY A 127 13.49 2.93 -11.19
C GLY A 127 13.68 2.65 -9.69
N ALA A 128 13.09 3.44 -8.80
CA ALA A 128 13.13 3.17 -7.37
C ALA A 128 12.35 1.91 -7.00
N TRP A 129 11.18 1.72 -7.61
CA TRP A 129 10.38 0.52 -7.45
C TRP A 129 11.11 -0.75 -7.92
N ASP A 130 11.77 -0.71 -9.08
CA ASP A 130 12.49 -1.87 -9.62
C ASP A 130 13.72 -2.24 -8.76
N ARG A 131 14.44 -1.24 -8.22
CA ARG A 131 15.53 -1.48 -7.27
C ARG A 131 15.02 -2.15 -6.00
N PHE A 132 13.91 -1.66 -5.45
CA PHE A 132 13.27 -2.26 -4.28
C PHE A 132 12.83 -3.70 -4.56
N ARG A 133 12.17 -3.96 -5.69
CA ARG A 133 11.76 -5.32 -6.06
C ARG A 133 12.95 -6.24 -6.14
N LYS A 134 13.99 -5.85 -6.88
CA LYS A 134 15.23 -6.64 -7.01
C LYS A 134 15.86 -6.94 -5.65
N TYR A 135 15.90 -5.95 -4.76
CA TYR A 135 16.37 -6.11 -3.39
C TYR A 135 15.51 -7.11 -2.60
N ALA A 136 14.19 -6.95 -2.64
CA ALA A 136 13.26 -7.78 -1.91
C ALA A 136 13.25 -9.24 -2.39
N TYR A 137 13.50 -9.48 -3.69
CA TYR A 137 13.56 -10.83 -4.28
C TYR A 137 14.68 -11.71 -3.73
N GLN A 138 15.68 -11.17 -3.04
CA GLN A 138 16.71 -12.01 -2.39
C GLN A 138 16.12 -12.90 -1.27
N TRP A 139 14.90 -12.58 -0.82
CA TRP A 139 14.17 -13.28 0.24
C TRP A 139 13.03 -14.18 -0.28
N TYR A 140 12.93 -14.36 -1.61
CA TYR A 140 12.03 -15.33 -2.23
C TYR A 140 12.69 -16.71 -2.32
#